data_AF-A0A5S3SYW8-F1
#
_entry.id   AF-A0A5S3SYW8-F1
#
_cell.length_a   1.000
_cell.length_b   1.000
_cell.length_c   1.000
_cell.angle_alpha   90.00
_cell.angle_beta   90.00
_cell.angle_gamma   90.00
#
_symmetry.space_group_name_H-M   'P 1'
#
loop_
_entity.id
_entity.type
_entity.pdbx_description
1 polymer ?
#
loop_
_entity_poly.entity_id
_entity_poly.type
_entity_poly.pdbx_seq_one_letter_code
_entity_poly.pdbx_strand_id
1 'polypeptide(L)' 'LSTQHRLSADTTQQELEALVDQLNDDTSIDGILVQLPLPAHLDSRPILERIRTDKDVDGFHPYNLGRLAQRLPVMRPCT' A
#
# COMPACT_ATOMS: atom_id res chain seq x y z
N LEU A 1 -10.80 -3.31 -12.87
CA LEU A 1 -10.65 -1.86 -13.18
C LEU A 1 -9.61 -1.32 -12.22
N SER A 2 -8.72 -0.43 -12.65
CA SER A 2 -7.74 0.21 -11.75
C SER A 2 -7.93 1.73 -11.77
N THR A 3 -7.91 2.33 -10.58
CA THR A 3 -8.00 3.77 -10.39
C THR A 3 -6.62 4.30 -10.00
N GLN A 4 -6.12 5.31 -10.70
CA GLN A 4 -4.83 5.92 -10.41
C GLN A 4 -5.02 7.29 -9.74
N HIS A 5 -4.48 7.46 -8.53
CA HIS A 5 -4.40 8.74 -7.85
C HIS A 5 -3.02 9.37 -8.10
N ARG A 6 -2.98 10.52 -8.79
CA ARG A 6 -1.75 11.29 -9.01
C ARG A 6 -1.72 12.45 -8.02
N LEU A 7 -0.83 12.33 -7.05
CA LEU A 7 -0.63 13.33 -6.00
C LEU A 7 0.55 14.25 -6.37
N SER A 8 0.49 15.50 -5.93
CA SER A 8 1.61 16.43 -6.11
C SER A 8 2.83 15.96 -5.31
N ALA A 9 4.03 16.33 -5.74
CA ALA A 9 5.22 16.15 -4.91
C ALA A 9 5.11 16.93 -3.58
N ASP A 10 4.34 18.03 -3.53
CA ASP A 10 4.15 18.83 -2.31
C ASP A 10 3.13 18.23 -1.33
N THR A 11 2.56 17.07 -1.67
CA THR A 11 1.57 16.40 -0.80
C THR A 11 2.20 16.12 0.54
N THR A 12 1.44 16.42 1.59
CA THR A 12 1.87 16.19 2.97
C THR A 12 1.65 14.73 3.38
N GLN A 13 2.37 14.31 4.41
CA GLN A 13 2.21 12.99 5.00
C GLN A 13 0.75 12.72 5.40
N GLN A 14 0.11 13.70 6.04
CA GLN A 14 -1.27 13.58 6.50
C GLN A 14 -2.27 13.41 5.35
N GLU A 15 -2.08 14.12 4.24
CA GLU A 15 -2.94 13.99 3.06
C GLU A 15 -2.82 12.61 2.42
N LEU A 16 -1.60 12.07 2.33
CA LEU A 16 -1.37 10.73 1.80
C LEU A 16 -1.95 9.65 2.73
N GLU A 17 -1.76 9.78 4.04
CA GLU A 17 -2.35 8.87 5.03
C GLU A 17 -3.88 8.89 4.98
N ALA A 18 -4.49 10.08 4.91
CA ALA A 18 -5.93 10.23 4.81
C ALA A 18 -6.48 9.58 3.52
N LEU A 19 -5.77 9.68 2.39
CA LEU A 19 -6.16 9.00 1.17
C LEU A 19 -6.11 7.48 1.33
N VAL A 20 -5.05 6.95 1.94
CA VAL A 20 -4.94 5.51 2.19
C VAL A 20 -6.07 5.02 3.09
N ASP A 21 -6.40 5.77 4.16
CA ASP A 21 -7.52 5.45 5.04
C ASP A 21 -8.85 5.42 4.26
N GLN A 22 -9.09 6.39 3.38
CA GLN A 22 -10.28 6.41 2.52
C GLN A 22 -10.35 5.19 1.58
N LEU A 23 -9.24 4.81 0.95
CA LEU A 23 -9.19 3.65 0.05
C LEU A 23 -9.33 2.32 0.81
N ASN A 24 -8.83 2.27 2.05
CA ASN A 24 -9.01 1.12 2.93
C ASN A 24 -10.49 0.88 3.24
N ASP A 25 -11.25 1.94 3.49
CA ASP A 25 -12.67 1.86 3.82
C ASP A 25 -13.59 1.67 2.59
N ASP A 26 -13.09 1.96 1.38
CA ASP A 26 -13.85 1.79 0.15
C ASP A 26 -14.02 0.31 -0.22
N THR A 27 -15.24 -0.22 -0.05
CA THR A 27 -15.58 -1.62 -0.41
C THR A 27 -15.47 -1.95 -1.89
N SER A 28 -15.37 -0.94 -2.78
CA SER A 28 -15.15 -1.13 -4.21
C SER A 28 -13.67 -1.31 -4.58
N ILE A 29 -12.76 -1.06 -3.64
CA ILE A 29 -11.32 -1.20 -3.82
C ILE A 29 -10.85 -2.52 -3.20
N ASP A 30 -10.45 -3.46 -4.07
CA ASP A 30 -9.93 -4.76 -3.67
C ASP A 30 -8.45 -4.72 -3.26
N GLY A 31 -7.72 -3.67 -3.65
CA GLY A 31 -6.29 -3.60 -3.45
C GLY A 31 -5.69 -2.21 -3.63
N ILE A 32 -4.66 -1.91 -2.83
CA ILE A 32 -3.91 -0.65 -2.80
C ILE A 32 -2.44 -0.96 -3.12
N LEU A 33 -1.87 -0.15 -4.02
CA LEU A 33 -0.47 -0.21 -4.45
C LEU A 33 0.14 1.18 -4.30
N VAL A 34 1.26 1.29 -3.58
CA VAL A 34 1.96 2.57 -3.39
C VAL A 34 3.26 2.56 -4.18
N GLN A 35 3.38 3.44 -5.15
CA GLN A 35 4.59 3.53 -5.98
C GLN A 35 5.73 4.18 -5.18
N LEU A 36 6.85 3.48 -5.10
CA LEU A 36 8.10 3.95 -4.50
C LEU A 36 9.12 4.34 -5.60
N PRO A 37 10.09 5.23 -5.31
CA PRO A 37 10.28 5.95 -4.07
C PRO A 37 9.28 7.11 -3.89
N LEU A 38 8.94 7.42 -2.64
CA LEU A 38 8.20 8.64 -2.30
C LEU A 38 9.15 9.86 -2.27
N PRO A 39 8.61 11.09 -2.38
CA PRO A 39 9.33 12.31 -2.04
C PRO A 39 10.01 12.26 -0.67
N ALA A 40 11.17 12.92 -0.54
CA ALA A 40 12.06 12.79 0.62
C ALA A 40 11.47 13.25 1.97
N HIS A 41 10.43 14.09 1.95
CA HIS A 41 9.73 14.55 3.15
C HIS A 41 8.62 13.59 3.62
N LEU A 42 8.35 12.51 2.88
CA LEU A 42 7.35 11.50 3.22
C LEU A 42 8.01 10.24 3.77
N ASP A 43 7.42 9.68 4.84
CA ASP A 43 7.83 8.39 5.39
C ASP A 43 6.92 7.29 4.86
N SER A 44 7.46 6.41 4.02
CA SER A 44 6.72 5.31 3.42
C SER A 44 6.30 4.24 4.42
N ARG A 45 7.02 4.08 5.54
CA ARG A 45 6.73 3.01 6.53
C ARG A 45 5.33 3.10 7.12
N PRO A 46 4.91 4.22 7.74
CA PRO A 46 3.55 4.34 8.28
C PRO A 46 2.47 4.24 7.20
N ILE A 47 2.77 4.64 5.96
CA ILE A 47 1.84 4.54 4.84
C ILE A 47 1.61 3.07 4.47
N LEU A 48 2.68 2.29 4.34
CA LEU A 48 2.61 0.86 4.02
C LEU A 48 1.97 0.05 5.16
N GLU A 49 2.23 0.40 6.41
CA GLU A 49 1.61 -0.26 7.59
C GLU A 49 0.12 0.09 7.76
N ARG A 50 -0.33 1.23 7.22
CA ARG A 50 -1.75 1.61 7.22
C ARG A 50 -2.59 0.84 6.21
N ILE A 51 -2.00 0.31 5.13
CA ILE A 51 -2.75 -0.46 4.13
C ILE A 51 -3.24 -1.75 4.79
N ARG A 52 -4.55 -2.00 4.72
CA ARG A 52 -5.11 -3.23 5.30
C ARG A 52 -4.49 -4.45 4.63
N THR A 53 -4.20 -5.48 5.42
CA THR A 53 -3.55 -6.70 4.94
C THR A 53 -4.32 -7.45 3.85
N ASP A 54 -5.65 -7.32 3.82
CA ASP A 54 -6.52 -7.88 2.78
C ASP A 54 -6.48 -7.07 1.47
N LYS A 55 -5.96 -5.84 1.50
CA LYS A 55 -5.81 -4.93 0.36
C LYS A 55 -4.36 -4.63 -0.01
N ASP A 56 -3.38 -5.16 0.72
CA ASP A 56 -1.94 -5.03 0.41
C ASP A 56 -1.56 -5.93 -0.78
N VAL A 57 -1.63 -5.37 -2.00
CA VAL A 57 -1.34 -6.11 -3.24
C VAL A 57 0.16 -6.34 -3.42
N ASP A 58 0.97 -5.48 -2.82
CA ASP A 58 2.43 -5.52 -2.91
C ASP A 58 3.04 -6.58 -1.97
N GLY A 59 2.33 -6.94 -0.90
CA GLY A 59 2.84 -7.84 0.13
C GLY A 59 3.99 -7.23 0.95
N PHE A 60 4.12 -5.90 0.92
CA PHE A 60 5.17 -5.17 1.65
C PHE A 60 4.79 -4.88 3.10
N HIS A 61 3.55 -5.14 3.53
CA HIS A 61 3.23 -5.14 4.95
C HIS A 61 4.18 -6.12 5.67
N PRO A 62 4.81 -5.74 6.81
CA PRO A 62 5.74 -6.61 7.55
C PRO A 62 5.21 -8.03 7.85
N TYR A 63 3.88 -8.18 7.94
CA TYR A 63 3.19 -9.46 8.07
C TYR A 63 3.37 -10.37 6.84
N ASN A 64 3.32 -9.81 5.63
CA ASN A 64 3.48 -10.53 4.35
C ASN A 64 4.96 -10.78 4.02
N LEU A 65 5.86 -9.83 4.31
CA LEU A 65 7.32 -10.01 4.18
C LEU A 65 7.84 -11.13 5.09
N GLY A 66 7.32 -11.21 6.32
CA GLY A 66 7.63 -12.29 7.27
C GLY A 66 7.10 -13.67 6.83
N ARG A 67 6.01 -13.72 6.07
CA ARG A 67 5.46 -14.97 5.51
C ARG A 67 6.16 -15.42 4.22
N LEU A 68 6.68 -14.49 3.42
CA LEU A 68 7.54 -14.79 2.28
C LEU A 68 8.84 -15.48 2.72
N ALA A 69 9.42 -15.04 3.84
CA ALA A 69 10.56 -15.70 4.48
C ALA A 69 10.24 -17.12 5.03
N GLN A 70 8.97 -17.42 5.32
CA GLN A 70 8.50 -18.67 5.93
C GLN A 70 7.93 -19.71 4.93
N ARG A 71 7.99 -19.48 3.61
CA ARG A 71 7.59 -20.45 2.55
C ARG A 71 6.15 -21.01 2.65
N LEU A 72 5.18 -20.24 3.17
CA LEU A 72 3.75 -20.62 3.15
C LEU A 72 2.96 -19.66 2.22
N PRO A 73 2.88 -19.94 0.90
CA PRO A 73 2.30 -19.02 -0.08
C PRO A 73 0.78 -19.09 -0.11
N VAL A 74 0.11 -17.95 -0.27
CA VAL A 74 -1.33 -17.90 -0.64
C VAL A 74 -1.55 -17.13 -1.95
N MET A 75 -0.64 -16.25 -2.39
CA MET A 75 -0.74 -15.58 -3.70
C MET A 75 0.60 -15.62 -4.42
N ARG A 76 0.57 -15.96 -5.71
CA ARG A 76 1.73 -16.03 -6.60
C ARG A 76 1.65 -14.87 -7.60
N PRO A 77 2.69 -14.03 -7.78
CA PRO A 77 2.78 -13.11 -8.91
C PRO A 77 3.08 -13.87 -10.20
N CYS A 78 2.41 -13.52 -11.30
CA CYS A 78 2.77 -14.01 -12.63
C CYS A 78 3.84 -13.11 -13.26
N THR A 79 4.83 -13.77 -13.87
CA THR A 79 5.85 -13.24 -14.79
C THR A 79 5.30 -12.47 -15.96
#